data_AF-A0A453BHB3-F1
#
_entry.id   AF-A0A453BHB3-F1
#
_cell.length_a   1.000
_cell.length_b   1.000
_cell.length_c   1.000
_cell.angle_alpha   90.00
_cell.angle_beta   90.00
_cell.angle_gamma   90.00
#
_symmetry.space_group_name_H-M   'P 1'
#
loop_
_entity.id
_entity.type
_entity.pdbx_description
1 polymer ?
#
loop_
_entity_poly.entity_id
_entity_poly.type
_entity_poly.pdbx_seq_one_letter_code
_entity_poly.pdbx_strand_id
1 'polypeptide(L)'
;HLLLTCVFARTVWNVICEALGRPDWVPTQQDILAPWLCSKRGLNNMSMKDLRTILGLTMRELWKHRNAIVFDGAQPSCEVLLRRIRLEGLVWVSAGLLKGDVNSFSWVARWD
;
A
#
# COMPACT_ATOMS: atom_id res chain seq x y z
N HIS A 1 12.08 9.38 -0.27
CA HIS A 1 10.88 10.23 -0.53
C HIS A 1 9.91 10.10 0.64
N LEU A 2 9.22 11.17 1.09
CA LEU A 2 8.40 11.15 2.32
C LEU A 2 7.30 10.07 2.34
N LEU A 3 6.73 9.73 1.18
CA LEU A 3 5.74 8.64 1.05
C LEU A 3 6.33 7.23 1.13
N LEU A 4 7.64 7.12 1.34
CA LEU A 4 8.40 5.88 1.24
C LEU A 4 9.33 5.69 2.43
N THR A 5 10.04 6.73 2.85
CA THR A 5 11.22 6.61 3.73
C THR A 5 10.97 7.05 5.18
N CYS A 6 9.91 7.83 5.46
CA CYS A 6 9.61 8.19 6.85
C CYS A 6 9.14 6.97 7.65
N VAL A 7 9.29 7.00 8.99
CA VAL A 7 8.93 5.86 9.86
C VAL A 7 7.48 5.45 9.64
N PHE A 8 6.56 6.41 9.62
CA PHE A 8 5.13 6.16 9.38
C PHE A 8 4.87 5.43 8.06
N ALA A 9 5.43 5.92 6.95
CA ALA A 9 5.26 5.30 5.64
C ALA A 9 5.90 3.91 5.58
N ARG A 10 7.09 3.72 6.17
CA ARG A 10 7.75 2.41 6.22
C ARG A 10 6.97 1.39 7.04
N THR A 11 6.32 1.79 8.13
CA THR A 11 5.43 0.89 8.90
C THR A 11 4.25 0.42 8.04
N VAL A 12 3.62 1.32 7.29
CA VAL A 12 2.54 0.96 6.37
C VAL A 12 3.06 0.03 5.28
N TRP A 13 4.19 0.39 4.64
CA TRP A 13 4.82 -0.46 3.61
C TRP A 13 5.23 -1.83 4.15
N ASN A 14 5.70 -1.93 5.38
CA ASN A 14 5.98 -3.22 6.02
C ASN A 14 4.75 -4.12 6.02
N VAL A 15 3.61 -3.59 6.46
CA VAL A 15 2.35 -4.32 6.45
C VAL A 15 1.96 -4.74 5.03
N ILE A 16 1.99 -3.82 4.06
CA ILE A 16 1.65 -4.15 2.66
C ILE A 16 2.60 -5.21 2.08
N CYS A 17 3.90 -5.08 2.30
CA CYS A 17 4.93 -5.97 1.79
C CYS A 17 4.86 -7.37 2.40
N GLU A 18 4.64 -7.49 3.71
CA GLU A 18 4.37 -8.78 4.37
C GLU A 18 3.16 -9.48 3.74
N ALA A 19 2.12 -8.71 3.49
CA ALA A 19 0.86 -9.20 2.96
C ALA A 19 0.96 -9.64 1.49
N LEU A 20 1.88 -9.04 0.73
CA LEU A 20 2.29 -9.49 -0.61
C LEU A 20 3.26 -10.68 -0.58
N GLY A 21 3.66 -11.17 0.60
CA GLY A 21 4.66 -12.24 0.74
C GLY A 21 6.06 -11.82 0.29
N ARG A 22 6.39 -10.52 0.46
CA ARG A 22 7.67 -9.91 0.09
C ARG A 22 8.14 -8.89 1.14
N PRO A 23 8.44 -9.32 2.38
CA PRO A 23 8.98 -8.44 3.41
C PRO A 23 10.33 -7.82 3.01
N ASP A 24 11.06 -8.42 2.07
CA ASP A 24 12.27 -7.88 1.45
C ASP A 24 12.02 -6.62 0.61
N TRP A 25 10.76 -6.29 0.30
CA TRP A 25 10.42 -5.10 -0.48
C TRP A 25 10.26 -3.84 0.35
N VAL A 26 10.28 -3.92 1.67
CA VAL A 26 10.08 -2.77 2.54
C VAL A 26 11.12 -1.69 2.22
N PRO A 27 10.67 -0.45 1.95
CA PRO A 27 11.61 0.61 1.61
C PRO A 27 12.57 0.94 2.75
N THR A 28 13.81 1.20 2.37
CA THR A 28 14.88 1.73 3.20
C THR A 28 14.93 3.26 3.10
N GLN A 29 15.77 3.90 3.92
CA GLN A 29 15.88 5.35 3.94
C GLN A 29 16.53 5.92 2.66
N GLN A 30 17.28 5.08 1.94
CA GLN A 30 18.00 5.41 0.72
C GLN A 30 17.12 5.24 -0.53
N ASP A 31 15.95 4.61 -0.40
CA ASP A 31 15.12 4.32 -1.55
C ASP A 31 14.46 5.58 -2.15
N ILE A 32 14.48 5.60 -3.48
CA ILE A 32 13.82 6.61 -4.30
C ILE A 32 12.56 5.97 -4.89
N LEU A 33 11.47 6.74 -4.89
CA LEU A 33 10.12 6.25 -5.20
C LEU A 33 10.03 5.52 -6.56
N ALA A 34 10.45 6.17 -7.64
CA ALA A 34 10.33 5.61 -8.98
C ALA A 34 11.22 4.36 -9.19
N PRO A 35 12.53 4.37 -8.85
CA PRO A 35 13.36 3.16 -8.89
C PRO A 35 12.81 2.02 -8.04
N TRP A 36 12.38 2.31 -6.81
CA TRP A 36 11.82 1.29 -5.92
C TRP A 36 10.56 0.66 -6.52
N LEU A 37 9.64 1.47 -7.05
CA LEU A 37 8.40 0.98 -7.66
C LEU A 37 8.66 0.16 -8.93
N CYS A 38 9.55 0.63 -9.80
CA CYS A 38 9.92 -0.06 -11.05
C CYS A 38 10.69 -1.36 -10.81
N SER A 39 11.35 -1.50 -9.65
CA SER A 39 12.06 -2.73 -9.28
C SER A 39 11.11 -3.87 -8.93
N LYS A 40 9.85 -3.60 -8.55
CA LYS A 40 8.89 -4.62 -8.13
C LYS A 40 8.25 -5.29 -9.33
N ARG A 41 8.45 -6.61 -9.44
CA ARG A 41 7.98 -7.43 -10.55
C ARG A 41 7.26 -8.67 -10.05
N GLY A 42 6.41 -9.22 -10.94
CA GLY A 42 5.35 -10.20 -10.71
C GLY A 42 5.56 -11.17 -9.56
N LEU A 43 4.48 -11.38 -8.81
CA LEU A 43 4.37 -12.50 -7.88
C LEU A 43 3.76 -13.67 -8.63
N ASN A 44 4.18 -14.91 -8.36
CA ASN A 44 3.73 -16.09 -9.10
C ASN A 44 2.19 -16.21 -9.22
N ASN A 45 1.45 -15.61 -8.29
CA ASN A 45 -0.01 -15.64 -8.21
C ASN A 45 -0.68 -14.25 -8.44
N MET A 46 0.06 -13.22 -8.85
CA MET A 46 -0.49 -11.87 -9.04
C MET A 46 0.02 -11.24 -10.33
N SER A 47 -0.90 -10.69 -11.12
CA SER A 47 -0.54 -9.98 -12.34
C SER A 47 0.26 -8.70 -12.05
N MET A 48 1.13 -8.30 -12.98
CA MET A 48 1.85 -7.02 -12.88
C MET A 48 0.90 -5.82 -12.77
N LYS A 49 -0.28 -5.92 -13.40
CA LYS A 49 -1.31 -4.88 -13.32
C LYS A 49 -1.83 -4.77 -11.89
N ASP A 50 -2.24 -5.89 -11.29
CA ASP A 50 -2.78 -5.90 -9.93
C ASP A 50 -1.76 -5.43 -8.90
N LEU A 51 -0.50 -5.88 -9.03
CA LEU A 51 0.60 -5.41 -8.18
C LEU A 51 0.76 -3.88 -8.27
N ARG A 52 0.84 -3.33 -9.49
CA ARG A 52 0.95 -1.87 -9.68
C ARG A 52 -0.25 -1.12 -9.12
N THR A 53 -1.44 -1.66 -9.27
CA THR A 53 -2.67 -1.09 -8.72
C THR A 53 -2.62 -1.05 -7.19
N ILE A 54 -2.17 -2.12 -6.51
CA ILE A 54 -2.02 -2.16 -5.05
C ILE A 54 -0.97 -1.14 -4.56
N LEU A 55 0.20 -1.11 -5.21
CA LEU A 55 1.25 -0.15 -4.86
C LEU A 55 0.78 1.30 -5.08
N GLY A 56 0.09 1.56 -6.19
CA GLY A 56 -0.50 2.86 -6.50
C GLY A 56 -1.58 3.28 -5.50
N LEU A 57 -2.47 2.36 -5.11
CA LEU A 57 -3.49 2.59 -4.08
C LEU A 57 -2.85 2.97 -2.74
N THR A 58 -1.85 2.20 -2.31
CA THR A 58 -1.13 2.44 -1.06
C THR A 58 -0.49 3.83 -1.07
N MET A 59 0.19 4.17 -2.16
CA MET A 59 0.79 5.50 -2.34
C MET A 59 -0.25 6.63 -2.31
N ARG A 60 -1.39 6.43 -2.96
CA ARG A 60 -2.49 7.41 -2.99
C ARG A 60 -3.04 7.67 -1.59
N GLU A 61 -3.33 6.62 -0.82
CA GLU A 61 -3.87 6.78 0.52
C GLU A 61 -2.83 7.33 1.50
N LEU A 62 -1.54 6.96 1.36
CA LEU A 62 -0.44 7.59 2.11
C LEU A 62 -0.38 9.10 1.85
N TRP A 63 -0.48 9.51 0.58
CA TRP A 63 -0.48 10.91 0.20
C TRP A 63 -1.69 11.66 0.76
N LYS A 64 -2.90 11.08 0.65
CA LYS A 64 -4.13 11.66 1.21
C LYS A 64 -4.05 11.81 2.73
N HIS A 65 -3.61 10.77 3.44
CA HIS A 65 -3.48 10.79 4.89
C HIS A 65 -2.47 11.83 5.36
N ARG A 66 -1.32 11.92 4.69
CA ARG A 66 -0.32 12.96 4.96
C ARG A 66 -0.91 14.36 4.76
N ASN A 67 -1.64 14.59 3.67
CA ASN A 67 -2.26 15.88 3.42
C ASN A 67 -3.30 16.22 4.48
N ALA A 68 -4.11 15.26 4.92
CA ALA A 68 -5.07 15.49 6.00
C ALA A 68 -4.37 15.86 7.33
N ILE A 69 -3.21 15.28 7.64
CA ILE A 69 -2.43 15.68 8.82
C ILE A 69 -1.96 17.14 8.71
N VAL A 70 -1.44 17.52 7.54
CA VAL A 70 -0.84 18.85 7.32
C VAL A 70 -1.89 19.95 7.18
N PHE A 71 -2.99 19.68 6.48
CA PHE A 71 -3.97 20.69 6.09
C PHE A 71 -5.24 20.66 6.94
N ASP A 72 -5.63 19.50 7.48
CA ASP A 72 -6.90 19.32 8.19
C ASP A 72 -6.69 19.02 9.69
N GLY A 73 -5.45 19.03 10.18
CA GLY A 73 -5.12 18.74 11.59
C GLY A 73 -5.39 17.30 12.02
N ALA A 74 -5.50 16.37 11.07
CA ALA A 74 -5.70 14.96 11.39
C ALA A 74 -4.49 14.37 12.15
N GLN A 75 -4.73 13.37 12.99
CA GLN A 75 -3.64 12.68 13.68
C GLN A 75 -3.03 11.56 12.82
N PRO A 76 -1.70 11.33 12.88
CA PRO A 76 -1.08 10.19 12.22
C PRO A 76 -1.57 8.88 12.85
N SER A 77 -2.15 7.99 12.03
CA SER A 77 -2.57 6.65 12.46
C SER A 77 -2.38 5.64 11.33
N CYS A 78 -1.53 4.63 11.58
CA CYS A 78 -1.32 3.53 10.63
C CYS A 78 -2.59 2.69 10.48
N GLU A 79 -3.32 2.46 11.58
CA GLU A 79 -4.56 1.68 11.59
C GLU A 79 -5.63 2.31 10.68
N VAL A 80 -5.88 3.62 10.85
CA VAL A 80 -6.86 4.35 10.02
C VAL A 80 -6.49 4.28 8.54
N LEU A 81 -5.21 4.45 8.22
CA LEU A 81 -4.72 4.39 6.85
C LEU A 81 -4.83 2.98 6.26
N LEU A 82 -4.42 1.94 6.98
CA LEU A 82 -4.53 0.56 6.52
C LEU A 82 -5.99 0.15 6.30
N ARG A 83 -6.90 0.56 7.20
CA ARG A 83 -8.34 0.37 7.04
C ARG A 83 -8.84 1.05 5.76
N ARG A 84 -8.44 2.29 5.50
CA ARG A 84 -8.81 3.01 4.26
C ARG A 84 -8.29 2.31 3.01
N ILE A 85 -7.03 1.87 3.00
CA ILE A 85 -6.44 1.12 1.88
C ILE A 85 -7.25 -0.14 1.61
N ARG A 86 -7.66 -0.89 2.65
CA ARG A 86 -8.51 -2.07 2.49
C ARG A 86 -9.86 -1.73 1.88
N LEU A 87 -10.58 -0.77 2.47
CA LEU A 87 -11.93 -0.42 2.03
C LEU A 87 -11.93 0.08 0.58
N GLU A 88 -10.99 0.94 0.22
CA GLU A 88 -10.83 1.41 -1.16
C GLU A 88 -10.42 0.27 -2.11
N GLY A 89 -9.56 -0.64 -1.65
CA GLY A 89 -9.18 -1.85 -2.38
C GLY A 89 -10.37 -2.75 -2.71
N LEU A 90 -11.28 -2.97 -1.74
CA LEU A 90 -12.52 -3.72 -1.94
C LEU A 90 -13.44 -3.04 -2.98
N VAL A 91 -13.53 -1.71 -2.96
CA VAL A 91 -14.25 -0.95 -3.99
C VAL A 91 -13.62 -1.12 -5.37
N TRP A 92 -12.29 -1.18 -5.46
CA TRP A 92 -11.60 -1.36 -6.74
C TRP A 92 -11.75 -2.79 -7.29
N VAL A 93 -11.85 -3.79 -6.41
CA VAL A 93 -12.21 -5.17 -6.80
C VAL A 93 -13.64 -5.21 -7.33
N SER A 94 -14.62 -4.62 -6.64
CA SER A 94 -16.01 -4.62 -7.11
C SER A 94 -16.20 -3.86 -8.43
N ALA A 95 -15.35 -2.87 -8.70
CA ALA A 95 -15.30 -2.16 -9.97
C ALA A 95 -14.50 -2.87 -11.08
N GLY A 96 -13.94 -4.06 -10.82
CA GLY A 96 -13.17 -4.84 -11.81
C GLY A 96 -11.79 -4.26 -12.16
N LEU A 97 -11.26 -3.34 -11.36
CA LEU A 97 -9.92 -2.76 -11.54
C LEU A 97 -8.82 -3.72 -11.11
N LEU A 98 -9.18 -4.73 -10.31
CA LEU A 98 -8.31 -5.78 -9.80
C LEU A 98 -8.91 -7.14 -10.16
N LYS A 99 -8.12 -8.00 -10.82
CA LYS A 99 -8.56 -9.33 -11.28
C LYS A 99 -8.27 -10.46 -10.29
N GLY A 100 -7.77 -10.11 -9.12
CA GLY A 100 -7.52 -11.09 -8.06
C GLY A 100 -8.83 -11.62 -7.49
N ASP A 101 -8.84 -12.90 -7.14
CA ASP A 101 -9.75 -13.48 -6.15
C ASP A 101 -9.93 -12.48 -4.99
N VAL A 102 -11.12 -12.34 -4.40
CA VAL A 102 -11.39 -11.42 -3.29
C VAL A 102 -10.39 -11.62 -2.13
N ASN A 103 -9.78 -12.81 -2.06
CA ASN A 103 -8.63 -13.17 -1.23
C ASN A 103 -7.33 -12.39 -1.49
N SER A 104 -7.21 -11.71 -2.63
CA SER A 104 -6.10 -10.81 -2.94
C SER A 104 -6.13 -9.54 -2.11
N PHE A 105 -7.16 -9.31 -1.26
CA PHE A 105 -7.16 -8.34 -0.16
C PHE A 105 -7.41 -8.98 1.21
N SER A 106 -7.55 -10.31 1.30
CA SER A 106 -7.63 -11.00 2.59
C SER A 106 -6.33 -10.85 3.39
N TRP A 107 -5.24 -10.44 2.74
CA TRP A 107 -3.99 -10.11 3.40
C TRP A 107 -4.05 -8.85 4.29
N VAL A 108 -5.00 -7.92 4.06
CA VAL A 108 -5.26 -6.82 5.01
C VAL A 108 -6.15 -7.27 6.17
N ALA A 109 -6.92 -8.35 6.00
CA ALA A 109 -7.82 -8.86 7.04
C ALA A 109 -7.09 -9.40 8.27
N ARG A 110 -5.75 -9.59 8.20
CA ARG A 110 -4.91 -9.98 9.33
C ARG A 110 -4.76 -8.89 10.41
N TRP A 111 -5.29 -7.68 10.19
CA TRP A 111 -5.14 -6.52 11.06
C TRP A 111 -6.48 -5.95 11.56
N ASP A 112 -7.53 -6.78 11.60
CA ASP A 112 -8.76 -6.52 12.39
C ASP A 112 -8.61 -7.09 13.81
#